data_AF-A0A954YQF1-F1
#
_entry.id   AF-A0A954YQF1-F1
#
_cell.length_a   1.000
_cell.length_b   1.000
_cell.length_c   1.000
_cell.angle_alpha   90.00
_cell.angle_beta   90.00
_cell.angle_gamma   90.00
#
_symmetry.space_group_name_H-M   'P 1'
#
loop_
_entity.id
_entity.type
_entity.pdbx_description
1 polymer ?
#
loop_
_entity_poly.entity_id
_entity_poly.type
_entity_poly.pdbx_seq_one_letter_code
_entity_poly.pdbx_strand_id
1 'polypeptide(L)'
;MNRKSLAVALSLAVFATGSIAQAGFDSFVIRNGASGAPTIQPNNVYVPGATEFVIGQSGMKAALGSNDINGITVGDITQLTITRHDDTTRFTNGSGPAVAPYFNMWVTDGLGNYAVVANEPSNPAFQPLFSLNGDGSKTYDLDYTDLADKTVKVYETPGWNTNSSWIHNLFGSDPLTFSDIASLEISAPSAAYIQNGSNGVGSGAPDVLGTDVAYGFNWVFGDTLANYVSGMEGYVVSGFNVAPEPVSLTMLALGGLMVIRRRK
;
A
#
# COMPACT_ATOMS: atom_id res chain seq x y z
N MET A 1 -28.03 -64.30 14.69
CA MET A 1 -26.67 -64.15 15.24
C MET A 1 -25.90 -63.16 14.37
N ASN A 2 -25.54 -61.98 14.93
CA ASN A 2 -24.58 -60.96 14.43
C ASN A 2 -24.92 -60.25 13.09
N ARG A 3 -24.82 -58.92 12.91
CA ARG A 3 -23.91 -57.92 13.49
C ARG A 3 -24.61 -56.55 13.66
N LYS A 4 -24.39 -55.93 14.82
CA LYS A 4 -24.54 -54.48 15.03
C LYS A 4 -23.42 -53.73 14.30
N SER A 5 -23.65 -52.43 14.09
CA SER A 5 -22.71 -51.34 14.36
C SER A 5 -22.20 -50.52 13.17
N LEU A 6 -22.52 -49.22 13.26
CA LEU A 6 -21.59 -48.09 13.14
C LEU A 6 -21.20 -47.64 11.72
N ALA A 7 -21.99 -46.72 11.16
CA ALA A 7 -21.49 -45.81 10.13
C ALA A 7 -21.03 -44.51 10.80
N VAL A 8 -19.71 -44.35 10.78
CA VAL A 8 -18.86 -43.29 11.32
C VAL A 8 -19.31 -41.89 10.88
N ALA A 9 -19.37 -40.96 11.84
CA ALA A 9 -19.47 -39.53 11.59
C ALA A 9 -18.17 -39.04 10.93
N LEU A 10 -18.27 -38.52 9.70
CA LEU A 10 -17.16 -37.90 9.01
C LEU A 10 -17.09 -36.41 9.41
N SER A 11 -16.43 -36.13 10.52
CA SER A 11 -16.06 -34.77 10.91
C SER A 11 -14.81 -34.39 10.12
N LEU A 12 -14.96 -33.73 8.98
CA LEU A 12 -13.83 -33.12 8.27
C LEU A 12 -13.50 -31.79 8.95
N ALA A 13 -12.75 -31.84 10.05
CA ALA A 13 -12.10 -30.66 10.61
C ALA A 13 -10.91 -30.33 9.71
N VAL A 14 -11.12 -29.45 8.72
CA VAL A 14 -10.03 -28.79 8.02
C VAL A 14 -9.40 -27.83 9.02
N PHE A 15 -8.39 -28.31 9.75
CA PHE A 15 -7.41 -27.43 10.36
C PHE A 15 -6.62 -26.80 9.22
N ALA A 16 -7.14 -25.72 8.66
CA ALA A 16 -6.32 -24.79 7.91
C ALA A 16 -5.36 -24.17 8.92
N THR A 17 -4.21 -24.81 9.14
CA THR A 17 -3.03 -24.13 9.64
C THR A 17 -2.63 -23.16 8.54
N GLY A 18 -3.33 -22.03 8.45
CA GLY A 18 -2.87 -20.91 7.66
C GLY A 18 -1.52 -20.53 8.24
N SER A 19 -0.45 -20.87 7.54
CA SER A 19 0.78 -20.12 7.65
C SER A 19 0.37 -18.66 7.46
N ILE A 20 0.67 -17.82 8.45
CA ILE A 20 0.57 -16.37 8.27
C ILE A 20 1.51 -16.09 7.10
N ALA A 21 0.94 -15.84 5.92
CA ALA A 21 1.71 -15.39 4.79
C ALA A 21 2.34 -14.07 5.25
N GLN A 22 3.65 -14.06 5.42
CA GLN A 22 4.37 -12.80 5.61
C GLN A 22 4.06 -11.96 4.37
N ALA A 23 3.53 -10.75 4.56
CA ALA A 23 3.29 -9.85 3.46
C ALA A 23 4.57 -9.70 2.63
N GLY A 24 4.45 -9.97 1.34
CA GLY A 24 5.54 -9.97 0.37
C GLY A 24 5.91 -8.54 0.01
N PHE A 25 6.65 -7.86 0.88
CA PHE A 25 7.21 -6.55 0.59
C PHE A 25 8.61 -6.66 0.01
N ASP A 26 8.81 -6.05 -1.16
CA ASP A 26 10.11 -5.86 -1.78
C ASP A 26 10.55 -4.40 -1.64
N SER A 27 11.82 -4.20 -1.29
CA SER A 27 12.42 -2.87 -1.28
C SER A 27 13.08 -2.57 -2.63
N PHE A 28 12.83 -1.38 -3.18
CA PHE A 28 13.34 -1.02 -4.50
C PHE A 28 13.59 0.49 -4.66
N VAL A 29 14.40 0.81 -5.67
CA VAL A 29 14.66 2.19 -6.09
C VAL A 29 13.66 2.56 -7.19
N ILE A 30 12.96 3.68 -6.99
CA ILE A 30 12.09 4.29 -7.99
C ILE A 30 12.91 5.21 -8.90
N ARG A 31 13.77 6.03 -8.30
CA ARG A 31 14.50 7.05 -9.05
C ARG A 31 15.84 7.41 -8.41
N ASN A 32 16.83 7.56 -9.27
CA ASN A 32 18.14 8.10 -8.90
C ASN A 32 18.10 9.63 -8.78
N GLY A 33 18.82 10.16 -7.81
CA GLY A 33 19.20 11.57 -7.79
C GLY A 33 20.40 11.85 -8.70
N ALA A 34 20.79 13.12 -8.75
CA ALA A 34 21.96 13.57 -9.50
C ALA A 34 23.28 12.90 -9.04
N SER A 35 23.40 12.53 -7.77
CA SER A 35 24.58 11.83 -7.23
C SER A 35 24.49 10.30 -7.25
N GLY A 36 23.36 9.72 -7.69
CA GLY A 36 23.18 8.28 -7.77
C GLY A 36 21.89 7.78 -7.11
N ALA A 37 21.87 6.49 -6.78
CA ALA A 37 20.71 5.82 -6.21
C ALA A 37 20.56 6.11 -4.70
N PRO A 38 19.32 6.08 -4.16
CA PRO A 38 19.09 5.89 -2.73
C PRO A 38 19.85 4.67 -2.20
N THR A 39 20.26 4.70 -0.93
CA THR A 39 20.77 3.49 -0.26
C THR A 39 19.63 2.81 0.48
N ILE A 40 19.45 1.51 0.25
CA ILE A 40 18.48 0.65 0.96
C ILE A 40 19.30 -0.40 1.70
N GLN A 41 19.17 -0.44 3.03
CA GLN A 41 20.00 -1.31 3.84
C GLN A 41 19.26 -1.83 5.08
N PRO A 42 19.64 -3.00 5.63
CA PRO A 42 19.15 -3.43 6.93
C PRO A 42 19.63 -2.48 8.05
N ASN A 43 18.78 -2.20 9.03
CA ASN A 43 19.13 -1.41 10.20
C ASN A 43 19.13 -2.22 11.51
N ASN A 44 19.63 -3.45 11.44
CA ASN A 44 19.58 -4.40 12.55
C ASN A 44 20.41 -3.98 13.77
N VAL A 45 21.29 -2.99 13.65
CA VAL A 45 22.11 -2.48 14.75
C VAL A 45 21.27 -1.66 15.73
N TYR A 46 20.36 -0.83 15.22
CA TYR A 46 19.52 0.05 16.04
C TYR A 46 18.12 -0.51 16.25
N VAL A 47 17.53 -1.12 15.20
CA VAL A 47 16.19 -1.71 15.25
C VAL A 47 16.21 -3.07 14.55
N PRO A 48 16.21 -4.20 15.29
CA PRO A 48 16.21 -5.52 14.70
C PRO A 48 15.06 -5.73 13.71
N GLY A 49 15.38 -6.16 12.48
CA GLY A 49 14.40 -6.40 11.42
C GLY A 49 13.92 -5.15 10.68
N ALA A 50 14.44 -3.96 11.01
CA ALA A 50 14.10 -2.74 10.29
C ALA A 50 14.89 -2.61 8.97
N THR A 51 14.28 -1.92 8.02
CA THR A 51 14.92 -1.46 6.79
C THR A 51 15.14 0.04 6.88
N GLU A 52 16.29 0.51 6.43
CA GLU A 52 16.61 1.92 6.32
C GLU A 52 16.69 2.35 4.85
N PHE A 53 16.02 3.47 4.55
CA PHE A 53 16.06 4.15 3.26
C PHE A 53 16.78 5.48 3.41
N VAL A 54 18.01 5.57 2.91
CA VAL A 54 18.80 6.79 2.93
C VAL A 54 18.55 7.59 1.65
N ILE A 55 17.85 8.72 1.81
CA ILE A 55 17.58 9.71 0.77
C ILE A 55 18.56 10.86 0.97
N GLY A 56 19.74 10.75 0.36
CA GLY A 56 20.84 11.70 0.56
C GLY A 56 20.65 13.05 -0.13
N GLN A 57 19.74 13.15 -1.11
CA GLN A 57 19.45 14.39 -1.81
C GLN A 57 18.07 14.41 -2.45
N SER A 58 17.62 15.60 -2.84
CA SER A 58 16.42 15.79 -3.65
C SER A 58 16.52 15.00 -4.96
N GLY A 59 15.39 14.45 -5.40
CA GLY A 59 15.27 13.65 -6.61
C GLY A 59 15.44 12.14 -6.39
N MET A 60 16.05 11.72 -5.28
CA MET A 60 16.09 10.31 -4.88
C MET A 60 14.71 9.85 -4.43
N LYS A 61 14.30 8.66 -4.88
CA LYS A 61 13.02 8.04 -4.48
C LYS A 61 13.17 6.53 -4.40
N ALA A 62 12.69 5.94 -3.32
CA ALA A 62 12.69 4.50 -3.06
C ALA A 62 11.35 4.08 -2.44
N ALA A 63 11.08 2.78 -2.39
CA ALA A 63 9.83 2.26 -1.84
C ALA A 63 9.97 0.86 -1.25
N LEU A 64 8.96 0.49 -0.46
CA LEU A 64 8.56 -0.87 -0.13
C LEU A 64 7.26 -1.17 -0.87
N GLY A 65 7.25 -2.13 -1.79
CA GLY A 65 6.07 -2.49 -2.58
C GLY A 65 5.55 -3.89 -2.27
N SER A 66 4.23 -4.07 -2.29
CA SER A 66 3.56 -5.37 -2.14
C SER A 66 2.40 -5.51 -3.13
N ASN A 67 2.16 -6.77 -3.52
CA ASN A 67 1.01 -7.19 -4.34
C ASN A 67 -0.04 -7.96 -3.53
N ASP A 68 0.08 -8.02 -2.19
CA ASP A 68 -0.80 -8.87 -1.36
C ASP A 68 -2.26 -8.39 -1.32
N ILE A 69 -2.52 -7.15 -1.74
CA ILE A 69 -3.87 -6.59 -1.92
C ILE A 69 -4.22 -6.34 -3.40
N ASN A 70 -3.49 -6.92 -4.35
CA ASN A 70 -3.90 -6.82 -5.75
C ASN A 70 -5.24 -7.53 -5.97
N GLY A 71 -6.12 -6.93 -6.77
CA GLY A 71 -7.42 -7.48 -7.12
C GLY A 71 -8.54 -7.19 -6.13
N ILE A 72 -8.27 -6.52 -5.00
CA ILE A 72 -9.33 -5.96 -4.15
C ILE A 72 -9.62 -4.50 -4.54
N THR A 73 -10.72 -3.95 -4.07
CA THR A 73 -11.00 -2.52 -4.24
C THR A 73 -10.36 -1.68 -3.13
N VAL A 74 -10.15 -0.39 -3.39
CA VAL A 74 -9.66 0.56 -2.36
C VAL A 74 -10.55 0.53 -1.10
N GLY A 75 -11.85 0.32 -1.25
CA GLY A 75 -12.81 0.20 -0.16
C GLY A 75 -12.68 -1.06 0.70
N ASP A 76 -11.93 -2.07 0.23
CA ASP A 76 -11.77 -3.36 0.91
C ASP A 76 -10.49 -3.45 1.75
N ILE A 77 -9.72 -2.37 1.83
CA ILE A 77 -8.49 -2.30 2.63
C ILE A 77 -8.84 -2.43 4.12
N THR A 78 -8.31 -3.46 4.77
CA THR A 78 -8.51 -3.64 6.22
C THR A 78 -7.28 -3.30 7.05
N GLN A 79 -6.10 -3.30 6.44
CA GLN A 79 -4.88 -2.96 7.14
C GLN A 79 -3.81 -2.46 6.19
N LEU A 80 -3.25 -1.29 6.51
CA LEU A 80 -1.98 -0.75 6.02
C LEU A 80 -1.15 -0.36 7.25
N THR A 81 -0.13 -1.14 7.55
CA THR A 81 0.71 -0.89 8.72
C THR A 81 2.11 -0.46 8.31
N ILE A 82 2.71 0.46 9.07
CA ILE A 82 4.15 0.76 9.07
C ILE A 82 4.56 1.41 10.39
N THR A 83 5.68 1.00 10.95
CA THR A 83 6.32 1.67 12.10
C THR A 83 7.53 2.46 11.63
N ARG A 84 7.60 3.73 12.00
CA ARG A 84 8.76 4.60 11.81
C ARG A 84 9.53 4.77 13.11
N HIS A 85 10.83 4.51 13.05
CA HIS A 85 11.78 4.62 14.16
C HIS A 85 12.70 5.84 14.04
N ASP A 86 12.64 6.54 12.91
CA ASP A 86 13.45 7.72 12.68
C ASP A 86 12.85 8.97 13.36
N ASP A 87 13.72 9.91 13.76
CA ASP A 87 13.28 11.15 14.40
C ASP A 87 12.55 12.05 13.39
N THR A 88 11.22 12.08 13.47
CA THR A 88 10.41 12.92 12.58
C THR A 88 10.59 14.42 12.81
N THR A 89 11.15 14.86 13.94
CA THR A 89 11.32 16.28 14.29
C THR A 89 12.47 16.96 13.55
N ARG A 90 13.37 16.17 12.95
CA ARG A 90 14.47 16.66 12.10
C ARG A 90 14.00 17.16 10.74
N PHE A 91 12.79 16.81 10.32
CA PHE A 91 12.19 17.29 9.09
C PHE A 91 11.52 18.65 9.32
N THR A 92 11.44 19.46 8.26
CA THR A 92 10.72 20.74 8.30
C THR A 92 9.29 20.51 8.78
N ASN A 93 8.84 21.28 9.78
CA ASN A 93 7.49 21.17 10.31
C ASN A 93 6.44 21.31 9.20
N GLY A 94 5.46 20.40 9.17
CA GLY A 94 4.42 20.34 8.14
C GLY A 94 4.85 19.71 6.80
N SER A 95 6.11 19.32 6.63
CA SER A 95 6.52 18.50 5.49
C SER A 95 5.95 17.09 5.58
N GLY A 96 5.76 16.43 4.44
CA GLY A 96 5.27 15.04 4.40
C GLY A 96 5.98 14.12 5.40
N PRO A 97 7.33 14.06 5.40
CA PRO A 97 8.09 13.25 6.34
C PRO A 97 7.92 13.60 7.82
N ALA A 98 7.55 14.85 8.15
CA ALA A 98 7.25 15.26 9.51
C ALA A 98 5.81 14.88 9.92
N VAL A 99 4.92 14.68 8.94
CA VAL A 99 3.47 14.54 9.13
C VAL A 99 3.02 13.09 9.11
N ALA A 100 3.29 12.37 8.02
CA ALA A 100 2.88 10.98 7.87
C ALA A 100 3.77 10.24 6.85
N PRO A 101 3.85 8.90 6.92
CA PRO A 101 4.37 8.09 5.83
C PRO A 101 3.61 8.39 4.54
N TYR A 102 4.35 8.50 3.44
CA TYR A 102 3.76 8.60 2.12
C TYR A 102 3.50 7.19 1.58
N PHE A 103 2.28 6.93 1.13
CA PHE A 103 1.93 5.72 0.42
C PHE A 103 1.24 6.04 -0.89
N ASN A 104 1.30 5.11 -1.83
CA ASN A 104 0.51 5.15 -3.04
C ASN A 104 0.01 3.77 -3.44
N MET A 105 -0.97 3.77 -4.33
CA MET A 105 -1.54 2.58 -4.93
C MET A 105 -1.63 2.76 -6.44
N TRP A 106 -1.24 1.74 -7.20
CA TRP A 106 -1.70 1.62 -8.57
C TRP A 106 -3.16 1.15 -8.56
N VAL A 107 -4.01 1.89 -9.25
CA VAL A 107 -5.44 1.56 -9.39
C VAL A 107 -5.85 1.46 -10.85
N THR A 108 -6.87 0.64 -11.12
CA THR A 108 -7.46 0.45 -12.44
C THR A 108 -8.98 0.45 -12.40
N ASP A 109 -9.59 0.80 -13.53
CA ASP A 109 -11.02 0.63 -13.79
C ASP A 109 -11.37 -0.75 -14.39
N GLY A 110 -10.38 -1.61 -14.62
CA GLY A 110 -10.55 -2.90 -15.28
C GLY A 110 -10.76 -2.82 -16.81
N LEU A 111 -10.75 -1.61 -17.38
CA LEU A 111 -10.90 -1.35 -18.82
C LEU A 111 -9.57 -0.97 -19.48
N GLY A 112 -8.46 -1.14 -18.76
CA GLY A 112 -7.11 -0.85 -19.22
C GLY A 112 -6.62 0.55 -18.89
N ASN A 113 -7.37 1.33 -18.11
CA ASN A 113 -6.87 2.58 -17.55
C ASN A 113 -6.18 2.31 -16.21
N TYR A 114 -5.02 2.93 -16.02
CA TYR A 114 -4.32 2.93 -14.74
C TYR A 114 -4.01 4.35 -14.30
N ALA A 115 -3.85 4.52 -13.00
CA ALA A 115 -3.33 5.72 -12.37
C ALA A 115 -2.66 5.36 -11.04
N VAL A 116 -1.84 6.26 -10.53
CA VAL A 116 -1.35 6.20 -9.15
C VAL A 116 -2.23 7.10 -8.29
N VAL A 117 -2.77 6.55 -7.22
CA VAL A 117 -3.46 7.32 -6.17
C VAL A 117 -2.64 7.33 -4.90
N ALA A 118 -2.64 8.42 -4.15
CA ALA A 118 -1.76 8.55 -2.99
C ALA A 118 -2.39 9.39 -1.88
N ASN A 119 -1.96 9.16 -0.63
CA ASN A 119 -2.24 10.13 0.41
C ASN A 119 -1.46 11.43 0.14
N GLU A 120 -1.99 12.55 0.59
CA GLU A 120 -1.20 13.78 0.72
C GLU A 120 -0.45 13.72 2.06
N PRO A 121 0.85 13.35 2.09
CA PRO A 121 1.54 13.11 3.35
C PRO A 121 1.73 14.39 4.16
N SER A 122 1.61 15.57 3.53
CA SER A 122 1.62 16.87 4.22
C SER A 122 0.25 17.26 4.80
N ASN A 123 -0.80 16.47 4.56
CA ASN A 123 -2.13 16.72 5.09
C ASN A 123 -2.15 16.44 6.60
N PRO A 124 -2.45 17.45 7.44
CA PRO A 124 -2.48 17.27 8.89
C PRO A 124 -3.54 16.26 9.37
N ALA A 125 -4.52 15.89 8.53
CA ALA A 125 -5.51 14.87 8.86
C ALA A 125 -4.91 13.47 9.11
N PHE A 126 -3.66 13.21 8.68
CA PHE A 126 -2.95 11.97 8.97
C PHE A 126 -2.13 11.99 10.28
N GLN A 127 -1.84 13.16 10.86
CA GLN A 127 -1.11 13.28 12.13
C GLN A 127 -1.78 12.55 13.30
N PRO A 128 -3.12 12.57 13.49
CA PRO A 128 -3.71 11.89 14.63
C PRO A 128 -3.77 10.35 14.48
N LEU A 129 -3.38 9.80 13.32
CA LEU A 129 -3.58 8.38 12.99
C LEU A 129 -2.41 7.47 13.39
N PHE A 130 -1.41 7.99 14.12
CA PHE A 130 -0.34 7.16 14.66
C PHE A 130 -0.51 6.87 16.14
N SER A 131 -0.04 5.69 16.55
CA SER A 131 0.24 5.37 17.95
C SER A 131 1.70 5.67 18.28
N LEU A 132 1.94 6.43 19.36
CA LEU A 132 3.29 6.64 19.89
C LEU A 132 3.67 5.44 20.76
N ASN A 133 4.77 4.77 20.41
CA ASN A 133 5.26 3.62 21.16
C ASN A 133 6.16 4.07 22.33
N GLY A 134 6.39 3.17 23.29
CA GLY A 134 7.18 3.47 24.49
C GLY A 134 8.66 3.81 24.23
N ASP A 135 9.17 3.50 23.03
CA ASP A 135 10.51 3.81 22.55
C ASP A 135 10.58 5.10 21.71
N GLY A 136 9.46 5.80 21.54
CA GLY A 136 9.36 7.02 20.74
C GLY A 136 9.08 6.79 19.24
N SER A 137 9.05 5.53 18.78
CA SER A 137 8.65 5.21 17.41
C SER A 137 7.16 5.48 17.19
N LYS A 138 6.76 5.69 15.93
CA LYS A 138 5.37 5.96 15.52
C LYS A 138 4.86 4.83 14.64
N THR A 139 3.80 4.16 15.06
CA THR A 139 3.11 3.14 14.25
C THR A 139 1.86 3.73 13.62
N TYR A 140 1.76 3.63 12.30
CA TYR A 140 0.52 3.85 11.55
C TYR A 140 -0.06 2.47 11.26
N ASP A 141 -1.33 2.28 11.63
CA ASP A 141 -2.08 1.05 11.37
C ASP A 141 -3.46 1.50 10.88
N LEU A 142 -3.58 1.62 9.55
CA LEU A 142 -4.70 2.28 8.90
C LEU A 142 -5.63 1.26 8.28
N ASP A 143 -6.94 1.42 8.46
CA ASP A 143 -7.95 0.73 7.67
C ASP A 143 -8.64 1.68 6.68
N TYR A 144 -9.55 1.17 5.86
CA TYR A 144 -10.31 2.02 4.95
C TYR A 144 -11.15 3.10 5.67
N THR A 145 -11.61 2.87 6.90
CA THR A 145 -12.34 3.88 7.69
C THR A 145 -11.46 5.08 7.99
N ASP A 146 -10.20 4.85 8.34
CA ASP A 146 -9.21 5.91 8.56
C ASP A 146 -8.91 6.70 7.28
N LEU A 147 -9.03 6.05 6.12
CA LEU A 147 -8.72 6.64 4.82
C LEU A 147 -9.90 7.36 4.17
N ALA A 148 -11.13 6.88 4.36
CA ALA A 148 -12.28 7.20 3.49
C ALA A 148 -12.52 8.70 3.29
N ASP A 149 -12.39 9.51 4.35
CA ASP A 149 -12.60 10.97 4.32
C ASP A 149 -11.33 11.77 3.99
N LYS A 150 -10.20 11.10 3.80
CA LYS A 150 -8.91 11.74 3.51
C LYS A 150 -8.82 12.07 2.03
N THR A 151 -8.29 13.25 1.75
CA THR A 151 -8.00 13.70 0.39
C THR A 151 -7.04 12.73 -0.28
N VAL A 152 -7.39 12.32 -1.51
CA VAL A 152 -6.55 11.51 -2.36
C VAL A 152 -5.97 12.35 -3.49
N LYS A 153 -4.72 12.10 -3.84
CA LYS A 153 -4.06 12.69 -5.00
C LYS A 153 -3.99 11.69 -6.14
N VAL A 154 -4.17 12.17 -7.37
CA VAL A 154 -4.10 11.36 -8.59
C VAL A 154 -2.85 11.75 -9.37
N TYR A 155 -2.08 10.75 -9.81
CA TYR A 155 -0.83 10.87 -10.54
C TYR A 155 -0.74 9.81 -11.65
N GLU A 156 0.30 9.93 -12.49
CA GLU A 156 0.73 8.90 -13.45
C GLU A 156 -0.38 8.44 -14.41
N THR A 157 -1.18 9.39 -14.88
CA THR A 157 -2.22 9.17 -15.89
C THR A 157 -2.50 10.46 -16.67
N PRO A 158 -2.85 10.44 -17.96
CA PRO A 158 -3.00 11.68 -18.73
C PRO A 158 -4.03 12.63 -18.10
N GLY A 159 -3.71 13.93 -18.03
CA GLY A 159 -4.59 14.95 -17.47
C GLY A 159 -4.68 14.97 -15.94
N TRP A 160 -3.82 14.24 -15.22
CA TRP A 160 -3.80 14.24 -13.75
C TRP A 160 -3.57 15.64 -13.14
N ASN A 161 -2.72 16.46 -13.79
CA ASN A 161 -2.34 17.79 -13.32
C ASN A 161 -3.33 18.91 -13.73
N THR A 162 -4.34 18.56 -14.54
CA THR A 162 -5.38 19.48 -15.02
C THR A 162 -6.78 19.04 -14.58
N ASN A 163 -6.86 18.06 -13.68
CA ASN A 163 -8.11 17.47 -13.18
C ASN A 163 -9.03 16.97 -14.30
N SER A 164 -8.43 16.43 -15.36
CA SER A 164 -9.13 15.93 -16.56
C SER A 164 -8.77 14.48 -16.89
N SER A 165 -8.17 13.76 -15.94
CA SER A 165 -7.87 12.34 -16.11
C SER A 165 -9.14 11.48 -16.10
N TRP A 166 -9.00 10.22 -16.49
CA TRP A 166 -10.11 9.26 -16.47
C TRP A 166 -10.74 9.14 -15.06
N ILE A 167 -9.94 9.19 -13.99
CA ILE A 167 -10.45 9.21 -12.60
C ILE A 167 -11.33 10.44 -12.37
N HIS A 168 -10.86 11.64 -12.75
CA HIS A 168 -11.64 12.86 -12.59
C HIS A 168 -12.91 12.88 -13.44
N ASN A 169 -12.89 12.24 -14.61
CA ASN A 169 -14.08 12.07 -15.44
C ASN A 169 -15.12 11.13 -14.81
N LEU A 170 -14.67 10.11 -14.06
CA LEU A 170 -15.55 9.17 -13.37
C LEU A 170 -16.14 9.74 -12.08
N PHE A 171 -15.32 10.40 -11.26
CA PHE A 171 -15.69 10.77 -9.89
C PHE A 171 -15.85 12.28 -9.66
N GLY A 172 -15.55 13.10 -10.67
CA GLY A 172 -15.62 14.55 -10.60
C GLY A 172 -14.27 15.22 -10.35
N SER A 173 -14.29 16.55 -10.33
CA SER A 173 -13.09 17.38 -10.13
C SER A 173 -12.98 17.85 -8.68
N ASP A 174 -11.86 17.49 -8.04
CA ASP A 174 -11.20 18.02 -6.83
C ASP A 174 -11.98 18.76 -5.70
N PRO A 175 -11.63 18.50 -4.43
CA PRO A 175 -10.72 17.45 -3.96
C PRO A 175 -11.44 16.09 -3.90
N LEU A 176 -10.86 15.08 -4.54
CA LEU A 176 -11.29 13.69 -4.36
C LEU A 176 -10.86 13.18 -2.97
N THR A 177 -11.62 12.23 -2.46
CA THR A 177 -11.33 11.46 -1.25
C THR A 177 -11.14 9.99 -1.58
N PHE A 178 -10.58 9.19 -0.65
CA PHE A 178 -10.55 7.73 -0.83
C PHE A 178 -11.96 7.14 -0.95
N SER A 179 -12.99 7.78 -0.38
CA SER A 179 -14.38 7.36 -0.56
C SER A 179 -14.90 7.49 -1.99
N ASP A 180 -14.42 8.48 -2.74
CA ASP A 180 -14.86 8.67 -4.12
C ASP A 180 -14.30 7.56 -5.02
N ILE A 181 -13.07 7.12 -4.75
CA ILE A 181 -12.37 6.09 -5.53
C ILE A 181 -12.48 4.68 -4.95
N ALA A 182 -13.33 4.48 -3.94
CA ALA A 182 -13.43 3.23 -3.18
C ALA A 182 -13.65 1.99 -4.06
N SER A 183 -14.32 2.18 -5.20
CA SER A 183 -14.67 1.10 -6.14
C SER A 183 -13.56 0.71 -7.11
N LEU A 184 -12.45 1.46 -7.18
CA LEU A 184 -11.34 1.14 -8.07
C LEU A 184 -10.56 -0.07 -7.55
N GLU A 185 -10.15 -0.95 -8.47
CA GLU A 185 -9.32 -2.11 -8.15
C GLU A 185 -7.87 -1.69 -7.95
N ILE A 186 -7.22 -2.22 -6.93
CA ILE A 186 -5.79 -2.07 -6.70
C ILE A 186 -5.07 -3.10 -7.58
N SER A 187 -4.27 -2.61 -8.52
CA SER A 187 -3.60 -3.49 -9.48
C SER A 187 -2.46 -2.75 -10.17
N ALA A 188 -1.27 -3.33 -10.14
CA ALA A 188 -0.12 -2.78 -10.84
C ALA A 188 -0.25 -2.97 -12.36
N PRO A 189 0.09 -1.95 -13.18
CA PRO A 189 0.17 -2.11 -14.63
C PRO A 189 1.38 -2.98 -15.02
N SER A 190 1.35 -3.51 -16.25
CA SER A 190 2.53 -4.17 -16.82
C SER A 190 3.64 -3.14 -17.16
N ALA A 191 4.90 -3.60 -17.21
CA ALA A 191 6.02 -2.78 -17.69
C ALA A 191 5.75 -2.15 -19.08
N ALA A 192 5.10 -2.88 -19.99
CA ALA A 192 4.74 -2.36 -21.31
C ALA A 192 3.75 -1.18 -21.26
N TYR A 193 2.85 -1.16 -20.26
CA TYR A 193 1.95 -0.03 -20.03
C TYR A 193 2.73 1.18 -19.51
N ILE A 194 3.67 0.98 -18.57
CA ILE A 194 4.51 2.04 -18.01
C ILE A 194 5.39 2.67 -19.10
N GLN A 195 6.00 1.85 -19.97
CA GLN A 195 6.88 2.31 -21.05
C GLN A 195 6.12 3.02 -22.18
N ASN A 196 4.80 2.86 -22.27
CA ASN A 196 4.01 3.54 -23.29
C ASN A 196 3.74 5.00 -22.87
N GLY A 197 4.48 5.94 -23.47
CA GLY A 197 4.36 7.36 -23.19
C GLY A 197 2.95 7.96 -23.39
N SER A 198 2.05 7.31 -24.14
CA SER A 198 0.65 7.77 -24.22
C SER A 198 -0.11 7.64 -22.90
N ASN A 199 0.36 6.78 -22.00
CA ASN A 199 -0.26 6.52 -20.71
C ASN A 199 0.14 7.53 -19.63
N GLY A 200 1.04 8.48 -19.95
CA GLY A 200 1.38 9.58 -19.05
C GLY A 200 2.06 9.16 -17.75
N VAL A 201 2.73 8.00 -17.72
CA VAL A 201 3.51 7.53 -16.59
C VAL A 201 4.90 8.17 -16.64
N GLY A 202 5.26 8.90 -15.59
CA GLY A 202 6.53 9.61 -15.46
C GLY A 202 7.57 8.84 -14.66
N SER A 203 8.81 9.33 -14.68
CA SER A 203 9.95 8.74 -13.95
C SER A 203 9.84 8.73 -12.41
N GLY A 204 8.76 9.29 -11.87
CA GLY A 204 8.48 9.31 -10.43
C GLY A 204 7.47 8.25 -9.99
N ALA A 205 6.95 7.46 -10.94
CA ALA A 205 5.97 6.42 -10.69
C ALA A 205 6.55 5.30 -9.81
N PRO A 206 5.71 4.59 -9.02
CA PRO A 206 6.16 3.57 -8.10
C PRO A 206 6.39 2.25 -8.84
N ASP A 207 7.51 2.19 -9.55
CA ASP A 207 8.02 1.02 -10.26
C ASP A 207 9.54 0.88 -10.07
N VAL A 208 10.04 -0.34 -10.27
CA VAL A 208 11.44 -0.70 -10.08
C VAL A 208 12.28 -0.12 -11.23
N LEU A 209 13.14 0.83 -10.90
CA LEU A 209 14.01 1.52 -11.85
C LEU A 209 14.73 0.54 -12.80
N GLY A 210 14.48 0.70 -14.10
CA GLY A 210 15.14 -0.04 -15.18
C GLY A 210 14.47 -1.36 -15.55
N THR A 211 13.48 -1.82 -14.79
CA THR A 211 12.67 -3.01 -15.14
C THR A 211 11.19 -2.70 -15.29
N ASP A 212 10.73 -1.57 -14.74
CA ASP A 212 9.35 -1.11 -14.72
C ASP A 212 8.39 -2.16 -14.11
N VAL A 213 8.91 -3.00 -13.20
CA VAL A 213 8.08 -3.87 -12.36
C VAL A 213 7.39 -3.00 -11.32
N ALA A 214 6.07 -3.02 -11.27
CA ALA A 214 5.27 -2.26 -10.32
C ALA A 214 4.57 -3.16 -9.30
N TYR A 215 4.23 -2.57 -8.15
CA TYR A 215 3.48 -3.21 -7.07
C TYR A 215 2.19 -2.44 -6.79
N GLY A 216 1.10 -3.13 -6.49
CA GLY A 216 -0.21 -2.49 -6.32
C GLY A 216 -0.25 -1.50 -5.17
N PHE A 217 0.45 -1.77 -4.06
CA PHE A 217 0.60 -0.87 -2.93
C PHE A 217 2.08 -0.58 -2.63
N ASN A 218 2.41 0.67 -2.28
CA ASN A 218 3.77 1.06 -1.95
C ASN A 218 3.84 2.06 -0.78
N TRP A 219 4.73 1.81 0.18
CA TRP A 219 5.26 2.86 1.06
C TRP A 219 6.44 3.54 0.38
N VAL A 220 6.47 4.87 0.36
CA VAL A 220 7.39 5.65 -0.47
C VAL A 220 8.26 6.57 0.38
N PHE A 221 9.54 6.62 0.03
CA PHE A 221 10.57 7.39 0.71
C PHE A 221 11.30 8.28 -0.29
N GLY A 222 11.41 9.57 0.03
CA GLY A 222 12.02 10.56 -0.86
C GLY A 222 11.06 11.14 -1.90
N ASP A 223 11.45 12.27 -2.50
CA ASP A 223 10.75 12.92 -3.61
C ASP A 223 11.68 13.93 -4.32
N THR A 224 11.17 14.61 -5.34
CA THR A 224 11.75 15.80 -5.98
C THR A 224 11.97 16.95 -4.99
N LEU A 225 11.13 17.09 -3.97
CA LEU A 225 11.21 18.23 -3.05
C LEU A 225 12.28 18.00 -1.97
N ALA A 226 13.03 19.06 -1.66
CA ALA A 226 14.15 19.00 -0.71
C ALA A 226 13.72 18.64 0.73
N ASN A 227 12.45 18.85 1.07
CA ASN A 227 11.89 18.47 2.37
C ASN A 227 11.69 16.95 2.56
N TYR A 228 11.93 16.13 1.52
CA TYR A 228 11.94 14.65 1.60
C TYR A 228 13.36 14.05 1.70
N VAL A 229 14.37 14.89 1.91
CA VAL A 229 15.75 14.43 2.10
C VAL A 229 15.90 13.95 3.55
N SER A 230 16.28 12.69 3.72
CA SER A 230 16.63 12.14 5.03
C SER A 230 18.06 12.54 5.43
N GLY A 231 18.95 12.83 4.48
CA GLY A 231 20.34 13.13 4.79
C GLY A 231 21.09 11.87 5.22
N MET A 232 22.03 11.97 6.18
CA MET A 232 22.86 10.82 6.58
C MET A 232 22.08 9.71 7.30
N GLU A 233 21.10 10.08 8.12
CA GLU A 233 20.19 9.14 8.78
C GLU A 233 18.97 8.91 7.89
N GLY A 234 18.65 7.66 7.59
CA GLY A 234 17.55 7.29 6.70
C GLY A 234 16.17 7.36 7.34
N TYR A 235 15.17 6.99 6.56
CA TYR A 235 13.87 6.54 7.06
C TYR A 235 14.04 5.12 7.58
N VAL A 236 13.84 4.90 8.88
CA VAL A 236 14.01 3.59 9.50
C VAL A 236 12.64 3.01 9.78
N VAL A 237 12.29 1.93 9.08
CA VAL A 237 10.94 1.37 9.09
C VAL A 237 10.90 -0.12 9.37
N SER A 238 9.84 -0.56 10.06
CA SER A 238 9.56 -1.97 10.32
C SER A 238 8.06 -2.22 10.41
N GLY A 239 7.66 -3.47 10.67
CA GLY A 239 6.26 -3.81 10.95
C GLY A 239 5.32 -3.47 9.79
N PHE A 240 5.84 -3.38 8.57
CA PHE A 240 5.03 -3.08 7.40
C PHE A 240 4.16 -4.28 7.04
N ASN A 241 2.87 -4.03 6.88
CA ASN A 241 1.89 -5.05 6.51
C ASN A 241 0.83 -4.45 5.60
N VAL A 242 0.21 -5.29 4.78
CA VAL A 242 -0.94 -4.94 3.97
C VAL A 242 -1.85 -6.15 3.86
N ALA A 243 -3.14 -5.99 4.16
CA ALA A 243 -4.08 -7.12 4.19
C ALA A 243 -5.43 -6.79 3.55
N PRO A 244 -6.00 -7.73 2.77
CA PRO A 244 -7.37 -7.63 2.29
C PRO A 244 -8.37 -7.97 3.41
N GLU A 245 -9.64 -7.62 3.24
CA GLU A 245 -10.72 -8.16 4.08
C GLU A 245 -10.66 -9.70 4.09
N PRO A 246 -10.70 -10.35 5.27
CA PRO A 246 -10.67 -11.80 5.35
C PRO A 246 -12.00 -12.37 4.83
N VAL A 247 -12.07 -12.54 3.50
CA VAL A 247 -13.20 -13.02 2.67
C VAL A 247 -14.38 -13.55 3.49
N SER A 248 -15.15 -12.64 4.09
CA SER A 248 -16.32 -13.01 4.89
C SER A 248 -17.41 -13.69 4.04
N LEU A 249 -17.28 -13.57 2.72
CA LEU A 249 -18.13 -14.23 1.71
C LEU A 249 -17.86 -15.73 1.51
N THR A 250 -16.67 -16.26 1.80
CA THR A 250 -16.42 -17.72 1.65
C THR A 250 -17.14 -18.54 2.73
N MET A 251 -17.33 -17.95 3.92
CA MET A 251 -18.07 -18.57 5.03
C MET A 251 -19.58 -18.67 4.76
N LEU A 252 -20.16 -17.72 4.01
CA LEU A 252 -21.57 -17.78 3.61
C LEU A 252 -21.82 -18.85 2.53
N ALA A 253 -20.87 -19.06 1.62
CA ALA A 253 -20.96 -20.07 0.57
C ALA A 253 -20.87 -21.51 1.13
N LEU A 254 -20.01 -21.75 2.13
CA LEU A 254 -19.92 -23.04 2.83
C LEU A 254 -21.10 -23.28 3.80
N GLY A 255 -21.63 -22.23 4.43
CA GLY A 255 -22.84 -22.31 5.25
C GLY A 255 -24.12 -22.57 4.44
N GLY A 256 -24.26 -21.94 3.26
CA GLY A 256 -25.41 -22.09 2.38
C GLY A 256 -25.55 -23.50 1.77
N LEU A 257 -24.44 -24.16 1.46
CA LEU A 257 -24.43 -25.54 0.93
C LEU A 257 -24.88 -26.58 1.97
N MET A 258 -24.70 -26.32 3.27
CA MET A 258 -25.19 -27.22 4.33
C MET A 258 -26.69 -27.07 4.63
N VAL A 259 -27.29 -25.89 4.40
CA VAL A 259 -28.73 -25.67 4.66
C VAL A 259 -29.61 -26.26 3.55
N ILE A 260 -29.13 -26.32 2.31
CA ILE A 260 -29.91 -26.85 1.18
C ILE A 260 -30.03 -28.39 1.23
N ARG A 261 -29.12 -29.10 1.92
CA ARG A 261 -29.16 -30.57 2.04
C ARG A 261 -30.09 -31.12 3.13
N ARG A 262 -30.77 -30.26 3.90
CA ARG A 262 -31.65 -30.70 5.01
C ARG A 262 -33.16 -30.67 4.70
N ARG A 263 -33.56 -30.51 3.43
CA ARG A 263 -34.96 -30.65 3.00
C ARG A 263 -35.10 -31.72 1.92
N LYS A 264 -35.03 -32.99 2.31
CA LYS A 264 -35.77 -34.12 1.73
C LYS A 264 -36.04 -35.14 2.82
#